data_AF-A0A4Q2ZG16-F1
#
_entry.id   AF-A0A4Q2ZG16-F1
#
_cell.length_a   1.000
_cell.length_b   1.000
_cell.length_c   1.000
_cell.angle_alpha   90.00
_cell.angle_beta   90.00
_cell.angle_gamma   90.00
#
_symmetry.space_group_name_H-M   'P 1'
#
loop_
_entity.id
_entity.type
_entity.pdbx_description
1 polymer ?
#
loop_
_entity_poly.entity_id
_entity_poly.type
_entity_poly.pdbx_seq_one_letter_code
_entity_poly.pdbx_strand_id
1 'polypeptide(L)' 'GDINRIEAMILSMTPKERKNPDIINGSRRKRIAAGSGTSVEEVNNLIRRQNEMRRTMKQMTKLQSRMGKQGRRR' A
#
# COMPACT_ATOMS: atom_id res chain seq x y z
N GLY A 1 -15.29 -1.33 13.66
CA GLY A 1 -14.28 -0.27 13.79
C GLY A 1 -13.50 -0.11 12.49
N ASP A 2 -12.66 0.92 12.40
CA ASP A 2 -11.92 1.25 11.16
C ASP A 2 -10.97 0.14 10.71
N ILE A 3 -10.39 -0.60 11.65
CA ILE A 3 -9.54 -1.77 11.38
C ILE A 3 -10.31 -2.84 10.59
N ASN A 4 -11.56 -3.10 10.95
CA ASN A 4 -12.40 -4.10 10.27
C ASN A 4 -12.71 -3.70 8.82
N ARG A 5 -12.84 -2.40 8.53
CA ARG A 5 -13.07 -1.92 7.16
C ARG A 5 -11.82 -2.09 6.29
N ILE A 6 -10.64 -1.82 6.86
CA ILE A 6 -9.37 -2.03 6.16
C ILE A 6 -9.17 -3.52 5.86
N GLU A 7 -9.44 -4.38 6.82
CA GLU A 7 -9.37 -5.83 6.64
C GLU A 7 -10.33 -6.30 5.54
N ALA A 8 -11.60 -5.86 5.58
CA ALA A 8 -12.58 -6.18 4.54
C ALA A 8 -12.13 -5.74 3.13
N MET A 9 -11.55 -4.54 3.00
CA MET A 9 -10.99 -4.05 1.74
C MET A 9 -9.84 -4.93 1.24
N ILE A 10 -8.91 -5.32 2.13
CA ILE A 10 -7.77 -6.17 1.77
C ILE A 10 -8.26 -7.57 1.36
N LEU A 11 -9.22 -8.14 2.09
CA LEU A 11 -9.81 -9.45 1.78
C LEU A 11 -10.54 -9.44 0.43
N SER A 12 -11.13 -8.33 0.03
CA SER A 12 -11.79 -8.13 -1.28
C SER A 12 -10.83 -7.94 -2.46
N MET A 13 -9.53 -7.84 -2.21
CA MET A 13 -8.49 -7.85 -3.25
C MET A 13 -8.10 -9.28 -3.63
N THR A 14 -7.73 -9.46 -4.89
CA THR A 14 -7.07 -10.68 -5.37
C THR A 14 -5.62 -10.75 -4.88
N PRO A 15 -5.01 -11.95 -4.79
CA PRO A 15 -3.61 -12.09 -4.39
C PRO A 15 -2.64 -11.27 -5.25
N LYS A 16 -2.94 -11.11 -6.56
CA LYS A 16 -2.14 -10.31 -7.48
C LYS A 16 -2.19 -8.83 -7.13
N GLU A 17 -3.36 -8.30 -6.78
CA GLU A 17 -3.55 -6.90 -6.38
C GLU A 17 -2.91 -6.60 -5.01
N ARG A 18 -2.99 -7.53 -4.04
CA ARG A 18 -2.33 -7.37 -2.73
C ARG A 18 -0.82 -7.31 -2.87
N LYS A 19 -0.25 -8.19 -3.71
CA LYS A 19 1.19 -8.21 -4.00
C LYS A 19 1.63 -6.96 -4.78
N ASN A 20 0.83 -6.53 -5.75
CA ASN A 20 1.12 -5.35 -6.56
C ASN A 20 -0.09 -4.40 -6.68
N PRO A 21 -0.21 -3.42 -5.77
CA PRO A 21 -1.27 -2.41 -5.80
C PRO A 21 -1.22 -1.43 -6.97
N ASP A 22 -0.10 -1.34 -7.69
CA ASP A 22 0.01 -0.45 -8.86
C ASP A 22 -0.91 -0.89 -10.01
N ILE A 23 -1.35 -2.16 -10.01
CA ILE A 23 -2.32 -2.67 -11.00
C ILE A 23 -3.76 -2.29 -10.68
N ILE A 24 -4.03 -1.67 -9.52
CA ILE A 24 -5.38 -1.34 -9.05
C ILE A 24 -5.89 -0.07 -9.75
N ASN A 25 -6.47 -0.27 -10.93
CA ASN A 25 -7.18 0.76 -11.69
C ASN A 25 -8.59 1.05 -11.14
N GLY A 26 -9.29 2.03 -11.71
CA GLY A 26 -10.62 2.45 -11.24
C GLY A 26 -11.67 1.33 -11.21
N SER A 27 -11.66 0.42 -12.20
CA SER A 27 -12.58 -0.73 -12.21
C SER A 27 -12.33 -1.68 -11.05
N ARG A 28 -11.06 -1.96 -10.72
CA ARG A 28 -10.70 -2.81 -9.58
C ARG A 28 -11.07 -2.14 -8.26
N ARG A 29 -10.91 -0.82 -8.13
CA ARG A 29 -11.33 -0.08 -6.93
C ARG A 29 -12.83 -0.16 -6.70
N LYS A 30 -13.65 0.00 -7.75
CA LYS A 30 -15.11 -0.18 -7.67
C LYS A 30 -15.47 -1.58 -7.20
N ARG A 31 -14.83 -2.62 -7.75
CA ARG A 31 -15.06 -4.02 -7.34
C ARG A 31 -14.68 -4.26 -5.87
N ILE A 32 -13.54 -3.75 -5.43
CA ILE A 32 -13.07 -3.88 -4.04
C ILE A 32 -14.07 -3.19 -3.10
N ALA A 33 -14.42 -1.93 -3.37
CA ALA A 33 -15.37 -1.14 -2.60
C ALA A 33 -16.71 -1.86 -2.44
N ALA A 34 -17.27 -2.38 -3.54
CA ALA A 34 -18.51 -3.15 -3.52
C ALA A 34 -18.38 -4.45 -2.72
N GLY A 35 -17.26 -5.17 -2.83
CA GLY A 35 -17.01 -6.41 -2.09
C GLY A 35 -16.77 -6.22 -0.60
N SER A 36 -16.24 -5.06 -0.19
CA SER A 36 -15.95 -4.75 1.21
C SER A 36 -17.01 -3.89 1.90
N GLY A 37 -18.05 -3.45 1.18
CA GLY A 37 -19.08 -2.55 1.71
C GLY A 37 -18.52 -1.16 2.07
N THR A 38 -17.51 -0.69 1.34
CA THR A 38 -16.84 0.61 1.56
C THR A 38 -16.98 1.51 0.32
N SER A 39 -16.61 2.79 0.45
CA SER A 39 -16.58 3.70 -0.69
C SER A 39 -15.31 3.55 -1.54
N VAL A 40 -15.39 3.98 -2.80
CA VAL A 40 -14.22 4.04 -3.69
C VAL A 40 -13.17 5.01 -3.16
N GLU A 41 -13.57 6.07 -2.42
CA GLU A 41 -12.62 6.99 -1.80
C GLU A 41 -11.86 6.33 -0.65
N GLU A 42 -12.52 5.51 0.17
CA GLU A 42 -11.86 4.76 1.24
C GLU A 42 -10.78 3.83 0.66
N VAL A 43 -11.08 3.16 -0.45
CA VAL A 43 -10.11 2.32 -1.18
C VAL A 43 -8.97 3.17 -1.78
N ASN A 44 -9.26 4.33 -2.35
CA ASN A 44 -8.24 5.25 -2.86
C ASN A 44 -7.27 5.70 -1.76
N ASN A 45 -7.81 6.05 -0.59
CA ASN A 45 -7.04 6.51 0.56
C ASN A 45 -6.15 5.39 1.12
N LEU A 46 -6.64 4.14 1.13
CA LEU A 46 -5.83 2.98 1.51
C LEU A 46 -4.63 2.80 0.57
N ILE A 47 -4.86 2.80 -0.75
CA ILE A 47 -3.81 2.61 -1.76
C ILE A 47 -2.78 3.75 -1.68
N ARG A 48 -3.23 4.99 -1.51
CA ARG A 48 -2.36 6.16 -1.37
C ARG A 48 -1.44 6.03 -0.16
N ARG A 49 -2.01 5.72 1.02
CA ARG A 49 -1.24 5.52 2.26
C ARG A 49 -0.21 4.40 2.11
N GLN A 50 -0.57 3.29 1.46
CA GLN A 50 0.36 2.21 1.19
C GLN A 50 1.52 2.63 0.28
N ASN A 51 1.24 3.41 -0.76
CA ASN A 51 2.27 3.91 -1.67
C ASN A 51 3.20 4.94 -1.02
N GLU A 52 2.67 5.81 -0.16
CA GLU A 52 3.46 6.73 0.64
C GLU A 52 4.39 5.95 1.60
N MET A 53 3.87 4.96 2.34
CA MET A 53 4.69 4.12 3.21
C MET A 53 5.81 3.39 2.43
N ARG A 54 5.51 2.84 1.24
CA ARG A 54 6.53 2.22 0.38
C ARG A 54 7.61 3.19 -0.07
N ARG A 55 7.24 4.43 -0.40
CA ARG A 55 8.19 5.48 -0.81
C ARG A 55 9.13 5.81 0.35
N THR A 56 8.58 6.02 1.55
CA THR A 56 9.37 6.31 2.75
C THR A 56 10.30 5.16 3.11
N MET A 57 9.82 3.90 3.09
CA MET A 57 10.66 2.73 3.36
C MET A 57 11.83 2.63 2.37
N LYS A 58 11.58 2.84 1.06
CA LYS A 58 12.64 2.86 0.05
C LYS A 58 13.68 3.95 0.32
N GLN A 59 13.24 5.14 0.71
CA GLN A 59 14.15 6.25 1.06
C GLN A 59 14.99 5.92 2.30
N MET A 60 14.38 5.35 3.34
CA MET A 60 15.07 4.93 4.57
C MET A 60 16.12 3.85 4.27
N THR A 61 15.79 2.81 3.51
CA THR A 61 16.75 1.77 3.10
C THR A 61 17.93 2.37 2.31
N LYS A 62 17.66 3.33 1.43
CA LYS A 62 18.70 4.02 0.65
C LYS A 62 19.62 4.85 1.56
N LEU A 63 19.06 5.54 2.55
CA LEU A 63 19.82 6.32 3.53
C LEU A 63 20.69 5.39 4.40
N GLN A 64 20.12 4.31 4.94
CA GLN A 64 20.84 3.33 5.74
C GLN A 64 22.00 2.69 4.97
N SER A 65 21.79 2.34 3.69
CA SER A 65 22.86 1.81 2.83
C SER A 65 24.00 2.81 2.63
N ARG A 66 23.69 4.09 2.47
CA ARG A 66 24.70 5.15 2.34
C ARG A 66 25.49 5.35 3.63
N MET A 67 24.82 5.40 4.78
CA MET A 67 25.47 5.55 6.08
C MET A 67 26.33 4.34 6.45
N GLY A 68 25.85 3.11 6.18
CA GLY A 68 26.62 1.89 6.41
C GLY A 68 27.87 1.75 5.52
N LYS A 69 27.85 2.30 4.31
CA LYS A 69 29.04 2.37 3.42
C LYS A 69 30.04 3.44 3.85
N GLN A 70 29.60 4.51 4.50
CA GLN A 70 30.46 5.57 5.00
C GLN A 70 31.16 5.20 6.31
N GLY A 71 30.50 4.44 7.19
CA GLY A 71 31.12 3.88 8.40
C GLY A 71 32.17 2.80 8.14
N ARG A 72 32.10 2.11 6.99
CA ARG A 72 33.08 1.09 6.56
C ARG A 72 34.32 1.65 5.86
N ARG A 73 34.35 2.96 5.57
CA ARG A 73 35.46 3.67 4.90
C ARG A 73 36.27 4.54 5.87
N ARG A 74 35.95 4.50 7.16
CA ARG A 74 36.70 5.14 8.24
C ARG A 74 37.45 4.08 9.03
#